data_AF-A0A2J5PR89-F1
#
_entry.id   AF-A0A2J5PR89-F1
#
_cell.length_a   1.000
_cell.length_b   1.000
_cell.length_c   1.000
_cell.angle_alpha   90.00
_cell.angle_beta   90.00
_cell.angle_gamma   90.00
#
_symmetry.space_group_name_H-M   'P 1'
#
loop_
_entity.id
_entity.type
_entity.pdbx_description
1 polymer ?
#
loop_
_entity_poly.entity_id
_entity_poly.type
_entity_poly.pdbx_seq_one_letter_code
_entity_poly.pdbx_strand_id
1 'polypeptide(L)' 'MIKVLFFAQVRELLGTDSLTLDPQGLTTVEAVRQQLIARGDRWALALEEGKLLAAVNQTLTTFDHPLAAGDE' A
#
# COMPACT_ATOMS: atom_id res chain seq x y z
N MET A 1 0.01 13.76 3.89
CA MET A 1 -0.84 12.56 3.93
C MET A 1 -0.61 11.76 2.66
N ILE A 2 -0.58 10.44 2.74
CA ILE A 2 -0.61 9.53 1.58
C ILE A 2 -1.94 8.79 1.64
N LYS A 3 -2.67 8.74 0.53
CA LYS A 3 -3.89 7.95 0.42
C LYS A 3 -3.52 6.59 -0.14
N VAL A 4 -4.09 5.52 0.39
CA VAL A 4 -3.86 4.17 -0.13
C VAL A 4 -5.20 3.58 -0.50
N LEU A 5 -5.30 3.03 -1.72
CA LEU A 5 -6.50 2.38 -2.23
C LEU A 5 -6.28 0.87 -2.37
N PHE A 6 -7.32 0.10 -2.07
CA PHE A 6 -7.33 -1.35 -2.21
C PHE A 6 -8.42 -1.79 -3.18
N PHE A 7 -8.10 -2.77 -4.03
CA PHE A 7 -9.00 -3.25 -5.08
C PHE A 7 -9.15 -4.77 -5.02
N ALA A 8 -10.24 -5.26 -5.65
CA ALA A 8 -10.52 -6.68 -5.83
C ALA A 8 -10.32 -7.51 -4.54
N GLN A 9 -9.60 -8.64 -4.63
CA GLN A 9 -9.37 -9.54 -3.52
C GLN A 9 -8.65 -8.88 -2.35
N VAL A 10 -7.74 -7.92 -2.59
CA VAL A 10 -7.05 -7.19 -1.51
C VAL A 10 -8.07 -6.41 -0.68
N ARG A 11 -8.99 -5.70 -1.33
CA ARG A 11 -10.07 -4.97 -0.64
C ARG A 11 -10.99 -5.90 0.16
N GLU A 12 -11.39 -7.03 -0.44
CA GLU A 12 -12.25 -8.00 0.24
C GLU A 12 -11.56 -8.60 1.47
N LEU A 13 -10.30 -8.99 1.30
CA LEU A 13 -9.48 -9.50 2.38
C LEU A 13 -9.28 -8.44 3.45
N LEU A 14 -9.08 -7.16 3.15
CA LEU A 14 -8.85 -6.10 4.14
C LEU A 14 -10.12 -5.49 4.73
N GLY A 15 -11.26 -5.62 4.05
CA GLY A 15 -12.55 -5.08 4.50
C GLY A 15 -12.62 -3.55 4.49
N THR A 16 -11.68 -2.89 3.82
CA THR A 16 -11.66 -1.44 3.61
C THR A 16 -11.18 -1.17 2.18
N ASP A 17 -11.76 -0.16 1.53
CA ASP A 17 -11.38 0.26 0.20
C ASP A 17 -10.20 1.23 0.20
N SER A 18 -9.95 1.88 1.33
CA SER A 18 -8.94 2.92 1.44
C SER A 18 -8.52 3.18 2.88
N LEU A 19 -7.39 3.90 3.02
CA LEU A 19 -6.97 4.53 4.26
C LEU A 19 -6.05 5.72 3.97
N THR A 20 -5.71 6.46 5.02
CA THR A 20 -4.73 7.55 4.97
C THR A 20 -3.57 7.25 5.91
N LEU A 21 -2.35 7.50 5.43
CA LEU A 21 -1.12 7.35 6.19
C LEU A 21 -0.43 8.71 6.38
N ASP A 22 0.28 8.83 7.50
CA ASP A 22 1.27 9.87 7.68
C ASP A 22 2.49 9.55 6.79
N PRO A 23 2.91 10.45 5.88
CA PRO A 23 4.07 10.23 5.02
C PRO A 23 5.40 10.08 5.77
N GLN A 24 5.48 10.42 7.06
CA GLN A 24 6.73 10.30 7.81
C GLN A 24 7.29 8.87 7.78
N GLY A 25 8.50 8.73 7.24
CA GLY A 25 9.20 7.45 7.10
C GLY A 25 8.73 6.57 5.93
N LEU A 26 7.73 7.02 5.16
CA LEU A 26 7.22 6.31 3.97
C LEU A 26 7.90 6.84 2.72
N THR A 27 9.15 6.41 2.50
CA THR A 27 9.96 6.88 1.36
C THR A 27 9.71 6.10 0.08
N THR A 28 9.14 4.90 0.16
CA THR A 28 8.86 4.02 -0.99
C THR A 28 7.55 3.28 -0.83
N VAL A 29 7.04 2.74 -1.94
CA VAL A 29 5.88 1.82 -1.94
C VAL A 29 6.13 0.60 -1.05
N GLU A 30 7.35 0.07 -1.02
CA GLU A 30 7.72 -1.03 -0.12
C GLU A 30 7.61 -0.62 1.36
N ALA A 31 8.01 0.60 1.72
CA ALA A 31 7.87 1.09 3.09
C ALA A 31 6.39 1.14 3.52
N VAL A 32 5.49 1.53 2.60
CA VAL A 32 4.04 1.46 2.83
C VAL A 32 3.59 0.03 3.05
N ARG A 33 3.99 -0.91 2.17
CA ARG A 33 3.63 -2.33 2.30
C ARG A 33 4.07 -2.89 3.65
N GLN A 34 5.32 -2.66 4.05
CA GLN A 34 5.88 -3.11 5.33
C GLN A 34 5.08 -2.57 6.53
N GLN A 35 4.73 -1.28 6.52
CA GLN A 35 3.91 -0.69 7.57
C GLN A 35 2.51 -1.33 7.64
N LEU A 36 1.92 -1.65 6.49
CA LEU A 36 0.57 -2.23 6.42
C LEU A 36 0.57 -3.70 6.87
N ILE A 37 1.51 -4.53 6.44
CA ILE A 37 1.57 -5.95 6.85
C ILE A 37 1.84 -6.12 8.35
N ALA A 38 2.53 -5.15 8.99
CA ALA A 38 2.75 -5.14 10.43
C ALA A 38 1.46 -4.99 11.26
N ARG A 39 0.31 -4.71 10.63
CA ARG A 39 -1.00 -4.60 11.30
C ARG A 39 -1.65 -5.95 11.62
N GLY A 40 -1.08 -7.06 11.14
CA GLY A 40 -1.49 -8.42 11.49
C GLY A 40 -1.66 -9.35 10.29
N ASP A 41 -1.94 -10.62 10.56
CA ASP A 41 -1.90 -11.72 9.57
C ASP A 41 -2.78 -11.49 8.35
N ARG A 42 -3.95 -10.88 8.55
CA ARG A 42 -4.89 -10.53 7.48
C ARG A 42 -4.26 -9.54 6.49
N TRP A 43 -3.48 -8.57 6.98
CA TRP A 43 -2.76 -7.61 6.15
C TRP A 43 -1.55 -8.25 5.47
N ALA A 44 -0.80 -9.08 6.19
CA ALA A 44 0.32 -9.84 5.63
C ALA A 44 -0.13 -10.77 4.48
N LEU A 45 -1.26 -11.45 4.64
CA LEU A 45 -1.85 -12.31 3.60
C LEU A 45 -2.31 -11.50 2.38
N ALA A 46 -3.00 -10.36 2.61
CA ALA A 46 -3.55 -9.56 1.52
C ALA A 46 -2.47 -8.83 0.71
N LEU A 47 -1.31 -8.54 1.32
CA LEU A 47 -0.20 -7.79 0.72
C LEU A 47 1.06 -8.65 0.56
N GLU A 48 0.85 -9.95 0.29
CA GLU A 48 1.92 -10.92 0.04
C GLU A 48 2.79 -10.47 -1.15
N GLU A 49 4.11 -10.58 -0.97
CA GLU A 49 5.08 -10.22 -2.00
C GLU A 49 4.99 -11.12 -3.23
N GLY A 50 5.31 -10.59 -4.41
CA GLY A 50 5.36 -11.34 -5.67
C GLY A 50 4.01 -11.56 -6.36
N LYS A 51 2.88 -11.32 -5.68
CA LYS A 51 1.52 -11.37 -6.27
C LYS A 51 0.83 -10.00 -6.32
N LEU A 52 1.35 -9.03 -5.58
CA LEU A 52 0.79 -7.69 -5.47
C LEU A 52 1.31 -6.78 -6.59
N LEU A 53 0.41 -6.01 -7.19
CA LEU A 53 0.75 -4.89 -8.07
C LEU A 53 0.54 -3.58 -7.33
N ALA A 54 1.36 -2.57 -7.64
CA ALA A 54 1.25 -1.23 -7.08
C ALA A 54 1.21 -0.18 -8.18
N ALA A 55 0.51 0.92 -7.90
CA ALA A 55 0.50 2.12 -8.71
C ALA A 55 0.69 3.33 -7.79
N VAL A 56 1.33 4.37 -8.32
CA VAL A 56 1.41 5.68 -7.68
C VAL A 56 0.89 6.70 -8.68
N ASN A 57 -0.07 7.53 -8.27
CA ASN A 57 -0.72 8.53 -9.12
C ASN A 57 -1.19 7.90 -10.46
N GLN A 58 -1.96 6.81 -10.33
CA GLN A 58 -2.58 6.05 -11.42
C GLN A 58 -1.62 5.42 -12.43
N THR A 59 -0.33 5.33 -12.10
CA THR A 59 0.71 4.71 -12.95
C THR A 59 1.29 3.49 -12.27
N LEU A 60 1.24 2.32 -12.94
CA LEU A 60 1.86 1.08 -12.44
C LEU A 60 3.36 1.29 -12.23
N THR A 61 3.86 0.83 -11.07
CA THR A 61 5.24 1.08 -10.66
C THR A 61 5.81 -0.09 -9.85
N THR A 62 7.09 -0.02 -9.54
CA THR A 62 7.78 -1.00 -8.70
C THR A 62 7.66 -0.64 -7.22
N PHE A 63 7.92 -1.60 -6.33
CA PHE A 63 7.90 -1.37 -4.89
C PHE A 63 9.03 -0.43 -4.41
N ASP A 64 10.08 -0.25 -5.21
CA ASP A 64 11.16 0.71 -4.96
C ASP A 64 10.81 2.15 -5.36
N HIS A 65 9.64 2.38 -5.96
CA HIS A 65 9.24 3.72 -6.39
C HIS A 65 9.18 4.69 -5.21
N PRO A 66 9.80 5.88 -5.33
CA PRO A 66 9.80 6.87 -4.26
C PRO A 66 8.40 7.45 -4.04
N LEU A 67 8.06 7.77 -2.80
CA LEU A 67 6.79 8.40 -2.44
C LEU A 67 6.99 9.82 -1.92
N ALA A 68 5.98 10.65 -2.13
CA ALA A 68 5.86 12.00 -1.65
C ALA A 68 4.55 12.23 -0.89
N ALA A 69 4.53 13.26 -0.06
CA ALA A 69 3.29 13.69 0.57
C ALA A 69 2.29 14.17 -0.48
N GLY A 70 1.06 13.65 -0.43
CA GLY A 70 0.00 13.94 -1.38
C GLY A 70 -0.25 12.81 -2.38
N ASP A 71 0.64 11.82 -2.46
CA ASP A 71 0.47 10.69 -3.35
C ASP A 71 -0.73 9.79 -2.98
N GLU A 72 -1.23 9.13 -4.01
CA GLU A 72 -2.25 8.08 -3.98
C GLU A 72 -1.75 6.78 -4.62
#